data_AF-A0A9Q3IAW0-F1
#
_entry.id   AF-A0A9Q3IAW0-F1
#
_cell.length_a   1.000
_cell.length_b   1.000
_cell.length_c   1.000
_cell.angle_alpha   90.00
_cell.angle_beta   90.00
_cell.angle_gamma   90.00
#
_symmetry.space_group_name_H-M   'P 1'
#
loop_
_entity.id
_entity.type
_entity.pdbx_description
1 polymer ?
#
loop_
_entity_poly.entity_id
_entity_poly.type
_entity_poly.pdbx_seq_one_letter_code
_entity_poly.pdbx_strand_id
1 'polypeptide(L)'
;MDLPPLSFHTTLEEQWDEEEEPEEIETVLKVVRPSYHQYLDVLSKVKAEKLPPHHSCFHHFELQGLLPPVGVIYSSSNQEAETLWAYISENIEKDFIRPSFSSTGAPVLFVKKGYGGLCFCVDYRKLNAVTRKNRYPVPPMNQILTLFNSSTIFSRIDLHGAYNPLGVKEED
;
A
#
# COMPACT_ATOMS: atom_id res chain seq x y z
N MET A 1 6.92 -22.53 27.00
CA MET A 1 6.77 -22.95 25.59
C MET A 1 7.72 -22.07 24.81
N ASP A 2 8.94 -22.55 24.63
CA ASP A 2 9.97 -21.81 23.91
C ASP A 2 9.66 -21.89 22.41
N LEU A 3 9.44 -20.72 21.80
CA LEU A 3 9.35 -20.61 20.35
C LEU A 3 10.72 -20.97 19.76
N PRO A 4 10.77 -21.76 18.67
CA PRO A 4 12.04 -22.07 18.02
C PRO A 4 12.69 -20.78 17.50
N PRO A 5 14.02 -20.69 17.49
CA PRO A 5 14.71 -19.58 16.85
C PRO A 5 14.39 -19.59 15.35
N LEU A 6 13.86 -18.48 14.86
CA LEU A 6 13.73 -18.23 13.42
C LEU A 6 15.13 -18.17 12.82
N SER A 7 15.59 -19.27 12.22
CA SER A 7 16.84 -19.28 11.46
C SER A 7 16.60 -18.70 10.07
N PHE A 8 16.91 -17.41 9.88
CA PHE A 8 16.98 -16.78 8.57
C PHE A 8 18.42 -16.87 8.05
N HIS A 9 18.81 -18.02 7.55
CA HIS A 9 20.01 -18.13 6.72
C HIS A 9 19.55 -18.24 5.27
N THR A 10 19.19 -17.09 4.69
CA THR A 10 18.98 -16.90 3.25
C THR A 10 20.26 -16.24 2.71
N THR A 11 20.85 -16.82 1.67
CA THR A 11 22.04 -16.23 1.04
C THR A 11 21.68 -14.91 0.35
N LEU A 12 22.64 -13.99 0.20
CA LEU A 12 22.42 -12.66 -0.42
C LEU A 12 21.78 -12.73 -1.81
N GLU A 13 22.01 -13.83 -2.53
CA GLU A 13 21.47 -14.10 -3.88
C GLU A 13 20.02 -14.58 -3.85
N GLU A 14 19.55 -15.18 -2.74
CA GLU A 14 18.16 -15.66 -2.57
C GLU A 14 17.24 -14.58 -1.96
N GLN A 15 17.77 -13.42 -1.60
CA GLN A 15 17.01 -12.34 -0.95
C GLN A 15 16.27 -11.43 -1.93
N TRP A 16 16.64 -11.46 -3.21
CA TRP A 16 16.08 -10.59 -4.25
C TRP A 16 15.31 -11.43 -5.27
N ASP A 17 14.20 -10.90 -5.77
CA ASP A 17 13.45 -11.52 -6.86
C ASP A 17 14.17 -11.26 -8.20
N GLU A 18 14.03 -12.18 -9.17
CA GLU A 18 14.67 -12.08 -10.50
C GLU A 18 14.20 -10.86 -11.33
N GLU A 19 13.06 -10.27 -10.94
CA GLU A 19 12.46 -9.08 -11.55
C GLU A 19 13.00 -7.75 -10.96
N GLU A 20 13.89 -7.81 -9.97
CA GLU A 20 14.46 -6.62 -9.34
C GLU A 20 15.49 -5.94 -10.25
N GLU A 21 15.40 -4.61 -10.34
CA GLU A 21 16.32 -3.80 -11.13
C GLU A 21 17.72 -3.75 -10.45
N PRO A 22 18.81 -4.12 -11.14
CA PRO A 22 20.14 -4.20 -10.53
C PRO A 22 20.63 -2.89 -9.89
N GLU A 23 20.22 -1.75 -10.45
CA GLU A 23 20.55 -0.41 -9.93
C GLU A 23 19.88 -0.13 -8.58
N GLU A 24 18.66 -0.64 -8.36
CA GLU A 24 17.94 -0.51 -7.09
C GLU A 24 18.61 -1.36 -6.00
N ILE A 25 18.97 -2.61 -6.33
CA ILE A 25 19.70 -3.52 -5.43
C ILE A 25 21.03 -2.88 -4.99
N GLU A 26 21.80 -2.35 -5.93
CA GLU A 26 23.09 -1.71 -5.64
C GLU A 26 22.90 -0.47 -4.74
N THR A 27 21.85 0.31 -4.96
CA THR A 27 21.52 1.47 -4.14
C THR A 27 21.19 1.05 -2.71
N VAL A 28 20.37 0.01 -2.52
CA VAL A 28 20.02 -0.50 -1.18
C VAL A 28 21.26 -1.02 -0.46
N LEU A 29 22.12 -1.80 -1.13
CA LEU A 29 23.35 -2.34 -0.53
C LEU A 29 24.34 -1.24 -0.11
N LYS A 30 24.39 -0.12 -0.83
CA LYS A 30 25.23 1.05 -0.47
C LYS A 30 24.68 1.82 0.74
N VAL A 31 23.36 1.94 0.85
CA VAL A 31 22.70 2.73 1.91
C VAL A 31 22.58 1.94 3.21
N VAL A 32 22.29 0.64 3.12
CA VAL A 32 22.01 -0.22 4.27
C VAL A 32 23.30 -0.74 4.87
N ARG A 33 23.47 -0.54 6.18
CA ARG A 33 24.65 -1.07 6.90
C ARG A 33 24.72 -2.60 6.80
N PRO A 34 25.93 -3.19 6.74
CA PRO A 34 26.11 -4.64 6.69
C PRO A 34 25.39 -5.43 7.78
N SER A 35 25.25 -4.86 8.98
CA SER A 35 24.50 -5.48 10.09
C SER A 35 23.02 -5.72 9.81
N TYR A 36 22.45 -5.01 8.84
CA TYR A 36 21.05 -5.15 8.43
C TYR A 36 20.88 -5.94 7.13
N HIS A 37 21.96 -6.51 6.58
CA HIS A 37 21.89 -7.29 5.34
C HIS A 37 21.04 -8.56 5.46
N GLN A 38 20.78 -9.03 6.68
CA GLN A 38 19.82 -10.12 6.92
C GLN A 38 18.36 -9.75 6.62
N TYR A 39 18.04 -8.45 6.46
CA TYR A 39 16.69 -7.93 6.22
C TYR A 39 16.58 -7.21 4.87
N LEU A 40 17.43 -7.54 3.88
CA LEU A 40 17.34 -6.90 2.57
C LEU A 40 16.06 -7.29 1.82
N ASP A 41 15.52 -8.47 2.13
CA ASP A 41 14.26 -8.96 1.61
C ASP A 41 13.08 -8.04 1.89
N VAL A 42 13.03 -7.37 3.06
CA VAL A 42 11.95 -6.43 3.39
C VAL A 42 12.07 -5.08 2.68
N LEU A 43 13.21 -4.81 2.03
CA LEU A 43 13.47 -3.59 1.27
C LEU A 43 13.29 -3.80 -0.25
N SER A 44 13.01 -5.04 -0.67
CA SER A 44 12.67 -5.38 -2.05
C SER A 44 11.34 -4.73 -2.44
N LYS A 45 11.35 -4.01 -3.56
CA LYS A 45 10.16 -3.34 -4.07
C LYS A 45 9.23 -4.34 -4.74
N VAL A 46 9.79 -5.31 -5.47
CA VAL A 46 9.01 -6.38 -6.12
C VAL A 46 8.25 -7.19 -5.07
N LYS A 47 8.90 -7.54 -3.94
CA LYS A 47 8.23 -8.23 -2.83
C LYS A 47 7.15 -7.39 -2.17
N ALA A 48 7.36 -6.08 -2.05
CA ALA A 48 6.35 -5.16 -1.51
C ALA A 48 5.11 -5.03 -2.40
N GLU A 49 5.26 -5.26 -3.70
CA GLU A 49 4.15 -5.23 -4.67
C GLU A 49 3.39 -6.57 -4.79
N LYS A 50 3.84 -7.62 -4.09
CA LYS A 50 3.12 -8.89 -3.99
C LYS A 50 2.17 -8.86 -2.80
N LEU A 51 0.98 -9.45 -2.97
CA LEU A 51 0.05 -9.61 -1.85
C LEU A 51 0.69 -10.49 -0.75
N PRO A 52 0.59 -10.10 0.53
CA PRO A 52 1.11 -10.89 1.62
C PRO A 52 0.33 -12.22 1.73
N PRO A 53 0.94 -13.28 2.27
CA PRO A 53 0.23 -14.51 2.57
C PRO A 53 -0.96 -14.24 3.50
N HIS A 54 -2.03 -15.03 3.32
CA HIS A 54 -3.30 -14.90 4.05
C HIS A 54 -3.09 -14.61 5.54
N HIS A 55 -3.46 -13.41 5.97
CA HIS A 55 -3.48 -13.00 7.36
C HIS A 55 -4.90 -13.12 7.94
N SER A 56 -5.01 -13.17 9.26
CA SER A 56 -6.29 -13.30 9.97
C SER A 56 -7.07 -11.99 10.08
N CYS A 57 -6.53 -10.88 9.58
CA CYS A 57 -7.05 -9.54 9.84
C CYS A 57 -7.37 -8.82 8.52
N PHE A 58 -8.61 -8.93 8.10
CA PHE A 58 -9.13 -8.23 6.93
C PHE A 58 -9.77 -6.89 7.32
N HIS A 59 -9.59 -5.89 6.47
CA HIS A 59 -10.31 -4.64 6.57
C HIS A 59 -11.80 -4.88 6.27
N HIS A 60 -12.67 -4.36 7.14
CA HIS A 60 -14.12 -4.46 7.00
C HIS A 60 -14.73 -3.06 6.98
N PHE A 61 -15.63 -2.83 6.02
CA PHE A 61 -16.35 -1.58 5.88
C PHE A 61 -17.72 -1.65 6.57
N GLU A 62 -17.79 -1.22 7.83
CA GLU A 62 -19.08 -1.15 8.53
C GLU A 62 -19.94 0.01 7.97
N LEU A 63 -21.08 -0.30 7.35
CA LEU A 63 -21.98 0.69 6.75
C LEU A 63 -23.10 1.12 7.71
N GLN A 64 -23.40 2.41 7.76
CA GLN A 64 -24.47 3.03 8.57
C GLN A 64 -25.70 3.44 7.76
N GLY A 65 -25.87 2.88 6.56
CA GLY A 65 -26.98 3.23 5.67
C GLY A 65 -27.00 2.37 4.41
N LEU A 66 -27.81 2.80 3.44
CA LEU A 66 -27.86 2.16 2.12
C LEU A 66 -26.57 2.43 1.34
N LEU A 67 -26.18 1.46 0.53
CA LEU A 67 -25.08 1.64 -0.42
C LEU A 67 -25.38 2.82 -1.37
N PRO A 68 -24.36 3.65 -1.68
CA PRO A 68 -24.55 4.71 -2.65
C PRO A 68 -24.78 4.10 -4.04
N PRO A 69 -25.59 4.74 -4.91
CA PRO A 69 -25.71 4.31 -6.29
C PRO A 69 -24.40 4.52 -7.04
N VAL A 70 -24.27 3.85 -8.18
CA VAL A 70 -23.13 4.00 -9.09
C VAL A 70 -22.88 5.48 -9.42
N GLY A 71 -21.65 5.92 -9.19
CA GLY A 71 -21.19 7.28 -9.42
C GLY A 71 -21.18 7.66 -10.90
N VAL A 72 -21.22 8.97 -11.16
CA VAL A 72 -21.15 9.51 -12.53
C VAL A 72 -19.70 9.40 -13.02
N ILE A 73 -19.48 8.80 -14.19
CA ILE A 73 -18.17 8.77 -14.84
C ILE A 73 -17.82 10.19 -15.29
N TYR A 74 -16.71 10.72 -14.79
CA TYR A 74 -16.23 12.05 -15.19
C TYR A 74 -15.64 12.01 -16.60
N SER A 75 -15.79 13.11 -17.34
CA SER A 75 -15.13 13.25 -18.64
C SER A 75 -13.62 13.31 -18.45
N SER A 76 -12.89 12.45 -19.14
CA SER A 76 -11.44 12.39 -19.14
C SER A 76 -10.87 12.80 -20.50
N SER A 77 -9.69 13.42 -20.48
CA SER A 77 -8.85 13.61 -21.67
C SER A 77 -8.21 12.29 -22.13
N ASN A 78 -7.65 12.26 -23.34
CA ASN A 78 -6.97 11.06 -23.86
C ASN A 78 -5.80 10.62 -22.95
N GLN A 79 -5.00 11.57 -22.46
CA GLN A 79 -3.89 11.28 -21.57
C GLN A 79 -4.35 10.67 -20.24
N GLU A 80 -5.47 11.15 -19.69
CA GLU A 80 -6.08 10.59 -18.48
C GLU A 80 -6.64 9.19 -18.72
N ALA A 81 -7.26 8.95 -19.88
CA ALA A 81 -7.76 7.63 -20.25
C ALA A 81 -6.62 6.60 -20.43
N GLU A 82 -5.52 6.98 -21.08
CA GLU A 82 -4.33 6.13 -21.21
C GLU A 82 -3.73 5.80 -19.83
N THR A 83 -3.62 6.80 -18.96
CA THR A 83 -3.14 6.61 -17.58
C THR A 83 -4.07 5.70 -16.77
N LEU A 84 -5.39 5.86 -16.95
CA LEU A 84 -6.39 5.00 -16.32
C LEU A 84 -6.23 3.54 -16.72
N TRP A 85 -6.09 3.28 -18.03
CA TRP A 85 -5.92 1.93 -18.54
C TRP A 85 -4.62 1.29 -18.09
N ALA A 86 -3.51 2.03 -18.10
CA ALA A 86 -2.24 1.54 -17.58
C ALA A 86 -2.34 1.14 -16.10
N TYR A 87 -2.93 2.01 -15.27
CA TYR A 87 -3.16 1.74 -13.84
C TYR A 87 -4.00 0.48 -13.63
N ILE A 88 -5.11 0.34 -14.37
CA ILE A 88 -6.00 -0.83 -14.24
C ILE A 88 -5.26 -2.12 -14.60
N SER A 89 -4.57 -2.14 -15.74
CA SER A 89 -3.85 -3.34 -16.20
C SER A 89 -2.78 -3.78 -15.20
N GLU A 90 -1.96 -2.83 -14.71
CA GLU A 90 -0.89 -3.11 -13.75
C GLU A 90 -1.46 -3.65 -12.41
N ASN A 91 -2.55 -3.06 -11.90
CA ASN A 91 -3.11 -3.49 -10.62
C ASN A 91 -3.90 -4.80 -10.73
N ILE A 92 -4.38 -5.17 -11.92
CA ILE A 92 -4.94 -6.51 -12.18
C ILE A 92 -3.83 -7.55 -12.20
N GLU A 93 -2.70 -7.25 -12.85
CA GLU A 93 -1.54 -8.15 -12.90
C GLU A 93 -0.94 -8.41 -11.50
N LYS A 94 -0.96 -7.39 -10.63
CA LYS A 94 -0.55 -7.48 -9.22
C LYS A 94 -1.60 -8.12 -8.29
N ASP A 95 -2.75 -8.54 -8.80
CA ASP A 95 -3.90 -9.03 -8.03
C ASP A 95 -4.44 -8.04 -6.97
N PHE A 96 -4.08 -6.75 -7.05
CA PHE A 96 -4.58 -5.71 -6.13
C PHE A 96 -6.04 -5.32 -6.39
N ILE A 97 -6.46 -5.41 -7.65
CA ILE A 97 -7.86 -5.19 -8.04
C ILE A 97 -8.36 -6.33 -8.92
N ARG A 98 -9.66 -6.54 -8.91
CA ARG A 98 -10.34 -7.51 -9.78
C ARG A 98 -11.60 -6.90 -10.39
N PRO A 99 -12.03 -7.35 -11.59
CA PRO A 99 -13.35 -7.02 -12.10
C PRO A 99 -14.44 -7.44 -11.11
N SER A 100 -15.46 -6.59 -10.93
CA SER A 100 -16.58 -6.88 -10.03
C SER A 100 -17.92 -6.46 -10.65
N PHE A 101 -19.00 -7.08 -10.16
CA PHE A 101 -20.38 -6.75 -10.50
C PHE A 101 -21.07 -6.08 -9.31
N SER A 102 -20.47 -5.00 -8.80
CA SER A 102 -20.99 -4.31 -7.62
C SER A 102 -22.23 -3.47 -7.94
N SER A 103 -23.15 -3.39 -6.97
CA SER A 103 -24.32 -2.51 -7.04
C SER A 103 -23.97 -1.03 -6.78
N THR A 104 -22.73 -0.76 -6.36
CA THR A 104 -22.16 0.57 -6.14
C THR A 104 -20.89 0.76 -6.97
N GLY A 105 -20.52 2.01 -7.23
CA GLY A 105 -19.29 2.35 -7.93
C GLY A 105 -18.87 3.79 -7.63
N ALA A 106 -17.59 4.00 -7.37
CA ALA A 106 -17.02 5.32 -7.19
C ALA A 106 -16.32 5.77 -8.49
N PRO A 107 -16.48 7.04 -8.91
CA PRO A 107 -15.82 7.52 -10.11
C PRO A 107 -14.34 7.81 -9.85
N VAL A 108 -13.56 7.76 -10.93
CA VAL A 108 -12.13 8.11 -10.91
C VAL A 108 -11.97 9.55 -11.39
N LEU A 109 -11.07 10.29 -10.75
CA LEU A 109 -10.63 11.61 -11.16
C LEU A 109 -9.10 11.69 -11.15
N PHE A 110 -8.58 12.64 -11.92
CA PHE A 110 -7.15 12.91 -12.00
C PHE A 110 -6.82 14.28 -11.45
N VAL A 111 -5.77 14.36 -10.63
CA VAL A 111 -5.25 15.62 -10.08
C VAL A 111 -3.83 15.83 -10.60
N LYS A 112 -3.54 17.02 -11.14
CA LYS A 112 -2.18 17.37 -11.57
C LYS A 112 -1.26 17.52 -10.36
N LYS A 113 -0.14 16.81 -10.35
CA LYS A 113 0.90 16.98 -9.33
C LYS A 113 1.70 18.25 -9.60
N GLY A 114 2.19 18.89 -8.54
CA GLY A 114 2.93 20.16 -8.63
C GLY A 114 4.24 20.08 -9.42
N TYR A 115 4.88 18.91 -9.46
CA TYR A 115 6.12 18.65 -10.20
C TYR A 115 5.89 18.03 -11.59
N GLY A 116 4.65 18.07 -12.10
CA GLY A 116 4.24 17.38 -13.31
C GLY A 116 3.69 15.98 -13.02
N GLY A 117 2.89 15.45 -13.96
CA GLY A 117 2.21 14.17 -13.86
C GLY A 117 0.78 14.23 -13.30
N LEU A 118 0.10 13.09 -13.38
CA LEU A 118 -1.28 12.91 -12.94
C LEU A 118 -1.32 11.99 -11.72
N CYS A 119 -2.18 12.32 -10.76
CA CYS A 119 -2.49 11.48 -9.62
C CYS A 119 -3.85 10.82 -9.87
N PHE A 120 -3.85 9.49 -9.99
CA PHE A 120 -5.08 8.69 -10.00
C PHE A 120 -5.75 8.79 -8.62
N CYS A 121 -7.04 9.13 -8.59
CA CYS A 121 -7.81 9.23 -7.36
C CYS A 121 -9.22 8.66 -7.56
N VAL A 122 -9.64 7.77 -6.65
CA VAL A 122 -11.02 7.29 -6.61
C VAL A 122 -11.83 8.16 -5.65
N ASP A 123 -12.96 8.69 -6.11
CA ASP A 123 -13.82 9.55 -5.30
C ASP A 123 -14.76 8.75 -4.39
N TYR A 124 -14.22 8.28 -3.27
CA TYR A 124 -14.99 7.57 -2.24
C TYR A 124 -15.84 8.48 -1.36
N ARG A 125 -16.05 9.77 -1.65
CA ARG A 125 -16.78 10.69 -0.75
C ARG A 125 -18.18 10.19 -0.39
N LYS A 126 -18.92 9.66 -1.37
CA LYS A 126 -20.27 9.10 -1.14
C LYS A 126 -20.24 7.84 -0.27
N LEU A 127 -19.26 6.95 -0.51
CA LEU A 127 -19.06 5.74 0.27
C LEU A 127 -18.66 6.09 1.71
N ASN A 128 -17.64 6.94 1.88
CA ASN A 128 -17.14 7.41 3.17
C ASN A 128 -18.20 8.15 4.02
N ALA A 129 -19.25 8.70 3.40
CA ALA A 129 -20.35 9.34 4.10
C ALA A 129 -21.29 8.32 4.76
N VAL A 130 -21.42 7.12 4.20
CA VAL A 130 -22.24 6.03 4.76
C VAL A 130 -21.41 5.02 5.54
N THR A 131 -20.09 4.99 5.38
CA THR A 131 -19.20 4.12 6.19
C THR A 131 -19.01 4.68 7.60
N ARG A 132 -19.15 3.82 8.61
CA ARG A 132 -18.81 4.13 10.00
C ARG A 132 -17.34 4.43 10.11
N LYS A 133 -17.00 5.60 10.66
CA LYS A 133 -15.61 5.99 10.90
C LYS A 133 -15.02 5.16 12.03
N ASN A 134 -14.03 4.33 11.72
CA ASN A 134 -13.19 3.67 12.72
C ASN A 134 -12.22 4.70 13.32
N ARG A 135 -12.58 5.28 14.46
CA ARG A 135 -11.80 6.34 15.13
C ARG A 135 -10.71 5.75 16.02
N TYR A 136 -9.68 5.16 15.42
CA TYR A 136 -8.50 4.76 16.16
C TYR A 136 -7.77 6.00 16.70
N PRO A 137 -7.45 6.05 18.01
CA PRO A 137 -6.80 7.21 18.60
C PRO A 137 -5.34 7.27 18.13
N VAL A 138 -5.04 8.16 17.17
CA VAL A 138 -3.67 8.49 16.79
C VAL A 138 -3.12 9.51 17.81
N PRO A 139 -2.03 9.20 18.53
CA PRO A 139 -1.50 10.12 19.52
C PRO A 139 -0.98 11.41 18.87
N PRO A 140 -1.09 12.57 19.53
CA PRO A 140 -0.52 13.82 19.04
C PRO A 140 0.99 13.70 18.81
N MET A 141 1.49 14.37 17.78
CA MET A 141 2.91 14.32 17.40
C MET A 141 3.84 14.69 18.57
N ASN A 142 3.49 15.70 19.37
CA ASN A 142 4.29 16.11 20.54
C ASN A 142 4.45 15.00 21.59
N GLN A 143 3.40 14.18 21.79
CA GLN A 143 3.47 13.04 22.72
C GLN A 143 4.40 11.96 22.18
N ILE A 144 4.28 11.63 20.88
CA ILE A 144 5.17 10.67 20.22
C ILE A 144 6.63 11.13 20.32
N LEU A 145 6.91 12.42 20.04
CA LEU A 145 8.27 12.97 20.08
C LEU A 145 8.88 12.96 21.48
N THR A 146 8.07 13.15 22.53
CA THR A 146 8.55 13.13 23.92
C THR A 146 9.07 11.73 24.30
N LEU A 147 8.52 10.65 23.73
CA LEU A 147 9.00 9.29 23.97
C LEU A 147 10.44 9.08 23.48
N PHE A 148 10.89 9.87 22.51
CA PHE A 148 12.24 9.75 21.95
C PHE A 148 13.25 10.75 22.51
N ASN A 149 12.86 11.55 23.51
CA ASN A 149 13.67 12.67 24.01
C ASN A 149 15.04 12.26 24.59
N SER A 150 15.21 10.99 24.99
CA SER A 150 16.48 10.45 25.49
C SER A 150 17.31 9.72 24.42
N SER A 151 16.82 9.62 23.19
CA SER A 151 17.48 8.89 22.11
C SER A 151 18.37 9.81 21.28
N THR A 152 19.55 9.32 20.91
CA THR A 152 20.54 10.06 20.10
C THR A 152 20.62 9.55 18.66
N ILE A 153 20.11 8.35 18.40
CA ILE A 153 20.10 7.71 17.09
C ILE A 153 18.66 7.38 16.74
N PHE A 154 18.25 7.77 15.53
CA PHE A 154 16.90 7.56 15.02
C PHE A 154 16.97 6.81 13.69
N SER A 155 16.05 5.88 13.49
CA SER A 155 15.78 5.26 12.20
C SER A 155 14.34 5.55 11.80
N ARG A 156 14.11 5.74 10.50
CA ARG A 156 12.77 5.88 9.93
C ARG A 156 12.58 4.77 8.90
N ILE A 157 11.45 4.10 8.99
CA ILE A 157 11.00 3.11 8.02
C ILE A 157 9.72 3.67 7.41
N ASP A 158 9.63 3.61 6.09
CA ASP A 158 8.43 3.96 5.35
C ASP A 158 7.95 2.71 4.62
N LEU A 159 6.63 2.48 4.62
CA LEU A 159 6.05 1.28 4.02
C LEU A 159 5.64 1.61 2.58
N HIS A 160 6.25 0.93 1.62
CA HIS A 160 5.87 1.04 0.21
C HIS A 160 4.46 0.49 0.01
N GLY A 161 3.59 1.26 -0.65
CA GLY A 161 2.23 0.81 -0.97
C GLY A 161 1.40 0.39 0.25
N ALA A 162 1.63 0.97 1.44
CA ALA A 162 1.15 0.48 2.74
C ALA A 162 -0.32 0.03 2.84
N TYR A 163 -1.21 0.56 1.99
CA TYR A 163 -2.62 0.20 1.97
C TYR A 163 -2.94 -1.03 1.10
N ASN A 164 -2.20 -1.30 0.03
CA ASN A 164 -2.51 -2.38 -0.92
C ASN A 164 -2.40 -3.78 -0.30
N PRO A 165 -1.42 -4.07 0.59
CA PRO A 165 -1.35 -5.35 1.30
C PRO A 165 -2.51 -5.60 2.28
N LEU A 166 -3.30 -4.58 2.62
CA LEU A 166 -4.45 -4.72 3.52
C LEU A 166 -5.60 -5.37 2.75
N GLY A 167 -5.75 -6.69 2.91
CA GLY A 167 -6.87 -7.43 2.35
C GLY A 167 -8.20 -6.88 2.86
N VAL A 168 -9.16 -6.72 1.94
CA VAL A 168 -10.56 -6.41 2.25
C VAL A 168 -11.31 -7.74 2.44
N LYS A 169 -12.32 -7.75 3.32
CA LYS A 169 -13.18 -8.91 3.48
C LYS A 169 -13.95 -9.24 2.20
N GLU A 170 -14.11 -10.52 1.89
CA GLU A 170 -14.78 -10.98 0.66
C GLU A 170 -16.26 -10.56 0.59
N GLU A 171 -16.91 -10.36 1.73
CA GLU A 171 -18.30 -9.89 1.78
C GLU A 171 -18.51 -8.39 1.48
N ASP A 172 -17.44 -7.59 1.48
CA ASP A 172 -17.48 -6.13 1.25
C ASP A 172 -17.02 -5.75 -0.17
#